data_AF-L1IH09-F1
#
_entry.id   AF-L1IH09-F1
#
_cell.length_a   1.000
_cell.length_b   1.000
_cell.length_c   1.000
_cell.angle_alpha   90.00
_cell.angle_beta   90.00
_cell.angle_gamma   90.00
#
_symmetry.space_group_name_H-M   'P 1'
#
loop_
_entity.id
_entity.type
_entity.pdbx_description
1 polymer ?
#
loop_
_entity_poly.entity_id
_entity_poly.type
_entity_poly.pdbx_seq_one_letter_code
_entity_poly.pdbx_strand_id
1 'polypeptide(L)'
;MNSGAEGASLAPIAPPPPPSDWSCPPHAVAPAGAVSRDACLCVEGFYSKDGECRTCPNGFYCPAADNTARPCPANSQSGTGASKLTDCTCLPGYYGMAGSTCLACGIGYFCPGNSSLTACPPGKTSSPNSIVLSDCFCNAGTFQSLLSSTCITCQAGTFCSLGRKTECPAGSYSSASSSACTSCPVGKHACDMVCPAGTFLVGCRDRSPGSCSPCDVNFFASDVAAGRTSCTACSTLRCEAGKFLEGCGGVSRGACTPCPPGTYAEDTKYRTECSLCGSQLNCPAGQQLVGCQLSSRGSCDVCPAGHYSLGDTFSCLPCVNLTCSPGAFRDGCGGSSAGSCLTCPNGKYTPYRNGVWNQEECSPCPVASCGLQQFLSGCLVQSPGTCRDLKC
;
A
#
# COMPACT_ATOMS: atom_id res chain seq x y z
N MET A 1 112.14 16.03 71.12
CA MET A 1 113.07 17.00 70.48
C MET A 1 113.00 16.79 68.99
N ASN A 2 112.61 17.83 68.23
CA ASN A 2 112.75 17.99 66.77
C ASN A 2 112.11 16.90 65.86
N SER A 3 111.75 17.10 64.58
CA SER A 3 111.53 18.23 63.67
C SER A 3 111.19 17.60 62.30
N GLY A 4 110.47 18.33 61.44
CA GLY A 4 110.47 18.17 59.96
C GLY A 4 109.49 17.12 59.41
N ALA A 5 108.53 17.41 58.52
CA ALA A 5 108.48 18.14 57.24
C ALA A 5 108.41 17.18 56.03
N GLU A 6 107.27 17.30 55.32
CA GLU A 6 106.99 17.11 53.88
C GLU A 6 107.40 15.84 53.11
N GLY A 7 106.41 15.23 52.43
CA GLY A 7 106.64 14.17 51.43
C GLY A 7 105.37 13.56 50.83
N ALA A 8 104.76 14.29 49.90
CA ALA A 8 103.88 13.91 48.77
C ALA A 8 103.02 12.61 48.78
N SER A 9 101.73 12.84 48.53
CA SER A 9 100.66 11.93 48.10
C SER A 9 100.97 11.18 46.80
N LEU A 10 100.78 9.85 46.78
CA LEU A 10 100.27 9.08 45.64
C LEU A 10 99.51 7.84 46.15
N ALA A 11 98.21 7.77 45.83
CA ALA A 11 97.33 6.64 46.11
C ALA A 11 97.80 5.36 45.39
N PRO A 12 97.48 4.15 45.88
CA PRO A 12 97.75 2.92 45.15
C PRO A 12 97.01 2.94 43.81
N ILE A 13 97.77 2.91 42.71
CA ILE A 13 97.27 2.64 41.37
C ILE A 13 96.68 1.23 41.41
N ALA A 14 95.36 1.12 41.26
CA ALA A 14 94.69 -0.16 41.07
C ALA A 14 95.32 -0.86 39.84
N PRO A 15 95.59 -2.17 39.91
CA PRO A 15 96.11 -2.90 38.77
C PRO A 15 95.16 -2.75 37.56
N PRO A 16 95.68 -2.67 36.32
CA PRO A 16 94.82 -2.74 35.15
C PRO A 16 94.05 -4.07 35.19
N PRO A 17 92.73 -4.09 34.92
CA PRO A 17 91.99 -5.35 34.88
C PRO A 17 92.60 -6.28 33.81
N PRO A 18 92.62 -7.60 34.06
CA PRO A 18 93.19 -8.57 33.12
C PRO A 18 92.50 -8.49 31.76
N PRO A 19 93.17 -8.84 30.65
CA PRO A 19 92.51 -8.98 29.36
C PRO A 19 91.50 -10.10 29.50
N SER A 20 90.23 -9.74 29.59
CA SER A 20 89.16 -10.69 29.78
C SER A 20 88.85 -11.26 28.39
N ASP A 21 89.36 -12.47 28.11
CA ASP A 21 89.13 -13.23 26.87
C ASP A 21 87.71 -13.82 26.87
N TRP A 22 86.72 -12.94 26.99
CA TRP A 22 85.32 -13.31 26.88
C TRP A 22 84.71 -12.51 25.74
N SER A 23 83.94 -13.21 24.92
CA SER A 23 83.17 -12.65 23.84
C SER A 23 81.70 -12.98 24.06
N CYS A 24 80.82 -12.14 23.53
CA CYS A 24 79.40 -12.42 23.56
C CYS A 24 79.07 -13.62 22.67
N PRO A 25 78.06 -14.42 23.06
CA PRO A 25 77.56 -15.50 22.21
C PRO A 25 77.04 -14.93 20.88
N PRO A 26 76.87 -15.77 19.84
CA PRO A 26 76.26 -15.36 18.59
C PRO A 26 74.93 -14.65 18.82
N HIS A 27 74.66 -13.60 18.03
CA HIS A 27 73.45 -12.76 18.16
C HIS A 27 73.35 -11.99 19.49
N ALA A 28 74.49 -11.67 20.11
CA ALA A 28 74.55 -10.77 21.25
C ALA A 28 75.64 -9.71 21.10
N VAL A 29 75.44 -8.56 21.73
CA VAL A 29 76.37 -7.43 21.78
C VAL A 29 76.71 -7.08 23.22
N ALA A 30 77.96 -6.70 23.46
CA ALA A 30 78.42 -6.20 24.75
C ALA A 30 78.12 -4.69 24.86
N PRO A 31 77.30 -4.24 25.83
CA PRO A 31 77.11 -2.82 26.08
C PRO A 31 78.42 -2.17 26.58
N ALA A 32 78.54 -0.84 26.45
CA ALA A 32 79.71 -0.12 26.90
C ALA A 32 79.96 -0.33 28.41
N GLY A 33 81.16 -0.75 28.79
CA GLY A 33 81.52 -1.06 30.18
C GLY A 33 81.14 -2.48 30.63
N ALA A 34 80.71 -3.37 29.72
CA ALA A 34 80.52 -4.77 30.05
C ALA A 34 81.85 -5.42 30.47
N VAL A 35 81.81 -6.20 31.56
CA VAL A 35 83.00 -6.81 32.19
C VAL A 35 82.96 -8.35 32.21
N SER A 36 81.87 -8.96 31.75
CA SER A 36 81.69 -10.42 31.68
C SER A 36 80.59 -10.83 30.70
N ARG A 37 80.56 -12.11 30.31
CA ARG A 37 79.57 -12.68 29.35
C ARG A 37 78.12 -12.54 29.80
N ASP A 38 77.88 -12.42 31.10
CA ASP A 38 76.54 -12.21 31.67
C ASP A 38 75.98 -10.81 31.36
N ALA A 39 76.85 -9.86 31.00
CA ALA A 39 76.46 -8.52 30.56
C ALA A 39 76.10 -8.46 29.06
N CYS A 40 76.20 -9.57 28.32
CA CYS A 40 75.79 -9.62 26.92
C CYS A 40 74.28 -9.45 26.77
N LEU A 41 73.90 -8.64 25.79
CA LEU A 41 72.51 -8.43 25.45
C LEU A 41 72.24 -8.96 24.04
N CYS A 42 71.18 -9.76 23.88
CA CYS A 42 70.78 -10.25 22.58
C CYS A 42 70.41 -9.08 21.65
N VAL A 43 70.79 -9.24 20.37
CA VAL A 43 70.38 -8.32 19.30
C VAL A 43 68.89 -8.48 19.01
N GLU A 44 68.33 -7.55 18.24
CA GLU A 44 66.92 -7.55 17.89
C GLU A 44 66.46 -8.89 17.27
N GLY A 45 65.29 -9.39 17.68
CA GLY A 45 64.76 -10.67 17.21
C GLY A 45 65.32 -11.91 17.94
N PHE A 46 66.13 -11.74 18.99
CA PHE A 46 66.68 -12.81 19.82
C PHE A 46 66.45 -12.56 21.32
N TYR A 47 66.25 -13.63 22.11
CA TYR A 47 66.09 -13.57 23.57
C TYR A 47 67.06 -14.52 24.27
N SER A 48 67.36 -14.23 25.54
CA SER A 48 68.27 -15.05 26.33
C SER A 48 67.54 -16.26 26.92
N LYS A 49 68.04 -17.46 26.62
CA LYS A 49 67.59 -18.71 27.24
C LYS A 49 68.80 -19.60 27.48
N ASP A 50 69.01 -19.97 28.75
CA ASP A 50 70.13 -20.79 29.20
C ASP A 50 71.52 -20.19 28.84
N GLY A 51 71.64 -18.85 28.84
CA GLY A 51 72.89 -18.16 28.51
C GLY A 51 73.23 -18.06 27.01
N GLU A 52 72.30 -18.48 26.15
CA GLU A 52 72.42 -18.36 24.69
C GLU A 52 71.29 -17.50 24.11
N CYS A 53 71.59 -16.73 23.07
CA CYS A 53 70.59 -15.97 22.34
C CYS A 53 69.88 -16.87 21.33
N ARG A 54 68.61 -17.13 21.57
CA ARG A 54 67.75 -17.93 20.69
C ARG A 54 66.81 -17.01 19.92
N THR A 55 66.44 -17.40 18.69
CA THR A 55 65.48 -16.67 17.87
C THR A 55 64.16 -16.51 18.60
N CYS A 56 63.58 -15.31 18.51
CA CYS A 56 62.31 -14.99 19.15
C CYS A 56 61.23 -15.99 18.71
N PRO A 57 60.53 -16.65 19.65
CA PRO A 57 59.52 -17.64 19.31
C PRO A 57 58.27 -16.96 18.72
N ASN A 58 57.49 -17.73 17.98
CA ASN A 58 56.21 -17.27 17.43
C ASN A 58 55.26 -16.80 18.56
N GLY A 59 54.57 -15.67 18.33
CA GLY A 59 53.68 -15.05 19.32
C GLY A 59 54.39 -14.13 20.33
N PHE A 60 55.70 -13.92 20.17
CA PHE A 60 56.50 -13.01 21.00
C PHE A 60 57.31 -12.06 20.13
N TYR A 61 57.66 -10.90 20.67
CA TYR A 61 58.63 -9.97 20.06
C TYR A 61 59.79 -9.72 21.03
N CYS A 62 60.99 -9.60 20.47
CA CYS A 62 62.23 -9.50 21.22
C CYS A 62 62.96 -8.21 20.84
N PRO A 63 62.73 -7.10 21.57
CA PRO A 63 63.39 -5.84 21.30
C PRO A 63 64.89 -5.94 21.58
N ALA A 64 65.68 -5.13 20.89
CA ALA A 64 67.12 -5.08 21.10
C ALA A 64 67.46 -4.78 22.57
N ALA A 65 68.54 -5.37 23.06
CA ALA A 65 69.14 -5.02 24.34
C ALA A 65 68.29 -5.36 25.60
N ASP A 66 67.20 -6.14 25.46
CA ASP A 66 66.26 -6.41 26.57
C ASP A 66 66.30 -7.88 27.05
N ASN A 67 67.01 -8.78 26.35
CA ASN A 67 67.14 -10.23 26.64
C ASN A 67 65.81 -11.00 26.82
N THR A 68 64.66 -10.34 26.69
CA THR A 68 63.34 -10.86 27.06
C THR A 68 62.48 -11.06 25.83
N ALA A 69 61.74 -12.18 25.82
CA ALA A 69 60.66 -12.40 24.89
C ALA A 69 59.37 -11.83 25.50
N ARG A 70 58.77 -10.83 24.85
CA ARG A 70 57.53 -10.20 25.30
C ARG A 70 56.34 -10.76 24.49
N PRO A 71 55.26 -11.22 25.14
CA PRO A 71 54.12 -11.76 24.42
C PRO A 71 53.44 -10.68 23.58
N CYS A 72 52.95 -11.07 22.41
CA CYS A 72 52.10 -10.21 21.61
C CYS A 72 50.78 -9.88 22.36
N PRO A 73 50.16 -8.71 22.07
CA PRO A 73 48.86 -8.35 22.61
C PRO A 73 47.77 -9.39 22.32
N ALA A 74 46.66 -9.34 23.07
CA ALA A 74 45.56 -10.29 22.92
C ALA A 74 45.05 -10.37 21.47
N ASN A 75 44.83 -11.60 21.00
CA ASN A 75 44.36 -11.95 19.65
C ASN A 75 45.29 -11.50 18.50
N SER A 76 46.59 -11.34 18.80
CA SER A 76 47.64 -11.06 17.81
C SER A 76 48.79 -12.06 17.92
N GLN A 77 49.56 -12.19 16.85
CA GLN A 77 50.69 -13.10 16.77
C GLN A 77 51.78 -12.51 15.87
N SER A 78 53.03 -12.84 16.18
CA SER A 78 54.21 -12.51 15.38
C SER A 78 54.86 -13.77 14.80
N GLY A 79 55.56 -13.62 13.67
CA GLY A 79 56.43 -14.66 13.13
C GLY A 79 57.66 -14.90 14.02
N THR A 80 58.42 -15.96 13.72
CA THR A 80 59.71 -16.20 14.39
C THR A 80 60.70 -15.09 14.07
N GLY A 81 61.48 -14.66 15.07
CA GLY A 81 62.49 -13.60 14.90
C GLY A 81 61.92 -12.17 14.92
N ALA A 82 60.66 -11.99 15.33
CA ALA A 82 60.06 -10.68 15.49
C ALA A 82 60.83 -9.82 16.50
N SER A 83 61.14 -8.58 16.11
CA SER A 83 61.93 -7.66 16.92
C SER A 83 61.14 -6.48 17.48
N LYS A 84 59.95 -6.20 16.92
CA LYS A 84 59.14 -5.03 17.28
C LYS A 84 57.74 -5.43 17.68
N LEU A 85 57.14 -4.64 18.56
CA LEU A 85 55.73 -4.81 18.93
C LEU A 85 54.82 -4.74 17.68
N THR A 86 55.17 -3.92 16.68
CA THR A 86 54.46 -3.82 15.40
C THR A 86 54.58 -5.05 14.51
N ASP A 87 55.42 -6.03 14.85
CA ASP A 87 55.48 -7.32 14.16
C ASP A 87 54.37 -8.27 14.64
N CYS A 88 53.67 -7.93 15.73
CA CYS A 88 52.47 -8.61 16.18
C CYS A 88 51.28 -8.16 15.34
N THR A 89 50.77 -9.04 14.49
CA THR A 89 49.60 -8.77 13.65
C THR A 89 48.38 -9.56 14.12
N CYS A 90 47.18 -9.05 13.83
CA CYS A 90 45.95 -9.69 14.28
C CYS A 90 45.72 -11.04 13.61
N LEU A 91 45.30 -12.01 14.42
CA LEU A 91 44.92 -13.35 13.95
C LEU A 91 43.65 -13.30 13.08
N PRO A 92 43.43 -14.28 12.19
CA PRO A 92 42.16 -14.43 11.48
C PRO A 92 40.97 -14.41 12.46
N GLY A 93 39.92 -13.67 12.10
CA GLY A 93 38.74 -13.45 12.93
C GLY A 93 38.85 -12.21 13.83
N TYR A 94 39.98 -11.50 13.75
CA TYR A 94 40.26 -10.26 14.44
C TYR A 94 40.88 -9.23 13.50
N TYR A 95 40.73 -7.95 13.83
CA TYR A 95 41.32 -6.85 13.07
C TYR A 95 41.84 -5.76 14.00
N GLY A 96 42.83 -5.00 13.54
CA GLY A 96 43.42 -3.92 14.32
C GLY A 96 44.74 -3.42 13.76
N MET A 97 45.29 -2.39 14.39
CA MET A 97 46.64 -1.93 14.09
C MET A 97 47.66 -2.92 14.65
N ALA A 98 48.74 -3.16 13.91
CA ALA A 98 49.81 -4.03 14.35
C ALA A 98 50.43 -3.50 15.66
N GLY A 99 50.71 -4.41 16.60
CA GLY A 99 51.20 -4.06 17.93
C GLY A 99 50.15 -3.51 18.91
N SER A 100 48.87 -3.51 18.55
CA SER A 100 47.76 -3.15 19.45
C SER A 100 46.89 -4.35 19.79
N THR A 101 45.96 -4.18 20.74
CA THR A 101 44.94 -5.19 21.02
C THR A 101 43.99 -5.31 19.84
N CYS A 102 43.80 -6.53 19.35
CA CYS A 102 42.95 -6.79 18.18
C CYS A 102 41.47 -6.95 18.57
N LEU A 103 40.59 -6.36 17.78
CA LEU A 103 39.14 -6.41 17.97
C LEU A 103 38.55 -7.59 17.21
N ALA A 104 37.58 -8.26 17.83
CA ALA A 104 36.87 -9.37 17.18
C ALA A 104 36.08 -8.86 15.97
N CYS A 105 36.05 -9.66 14.90
CA CYS A 105 35.23 -9.36 13.74
C CYS A 105 33.74 -9.43 14.11
N GLY A 106 33.01 -8.34 13.89
CA GLY A 106 31.58 -8.25 14.20
C GLY A 106 30.69 -8.98 13.19
N ILE A 107 29.43 -9.20 13.57
CA ILE A 107 28.39 -9.75 12.70
C ILE A 107 28.27 -8.90 11.43
N GLY A 108 28.23 -9.56 10.27
CA GLY A 108 28.12 -8.89 8.97
C GLY A 108 29.46 -8.54 8.33
N TYR A 109 30.58 -8.92 8.96
CA TYR A 109 31.93 -8.70 8.46
C TYR A 109 32.75 -9.99 8.50
N PHE A 110 33.81 -10.06 7.69
CA PHE A 110 34.86 -11.07 7.80
C PHE A 110 36.24 -10.40 7.84
N CYS A 111 37.13 -11.01 8.62
CA CYS A 111 38.45 -10.48 8.94
C CYS A 111 39.50 -11.57 8.69
N PRO A 112 40.22 -11.54 7.55
CA PRO A 112 41.32 -12.47 7.29
C PRO A 112 42.50 -12.33 8.28
N GLY A 113 42.51 -11.28 9.09
CA GLY A 113 43.57 -10.92 10.03
C GLY A 113 44.13 -9.53 9.76
N ASN A 114 45.20 -9.16 10.46
CA ASN A 114 45.88 -7.87 10.33
C ASN A 114 44.92 -6.67 10.54
N SER A 115 44.91 -5.71 9.62
CA SER A 115 44.02 -4.54 9.64
C SER A 115 42.78 -4.71 8.74
N SER A 116 42.52 -5.92 8.23
CA SER A 116 41.46 -6.17 7.25
C SER A 116 40.11 -6.40 7.92
N LEU A 117 39.18 -5.46 7.70
CA LEU A 117 37.77 -5.57 8.05
C LEU A 117 36.94 -5.41 6.78
N THR A 118 36.29 -6.47 6.30
CA THR A 118 35.52 -6.44 5.06
C THR A 118 34.06 -6.77 5.32
N ALA A 119 33.15 -5.93 4.84
CA ALA A 119 31.72 -6.17 4.96
C ALA A 119 31.27 -7.34 4.06
N CYS A 120 30.29 -8.11 4.53
CA CYS A 120 29.61 -9.07 3.69
C CYS A 120 28.85 -8.37 2.54
N PRO A 121 28.64 -9.06 1.40
CA PRO A 121 27.85 -8.52 0.29
C PRO A 121 26.43 -8.12 0.71
N PRO A 122 25.77 -7.22 -0.05
CA PRO A 122 24.39 -6.81 0.23
C PRO A 122 23.44 -8.01 0.39
N GLY A 123 22.62 -7.97 1.45
CA GLY A 123 21.67 -9.04 1.77
C GLY A 123 22.26 -10.26 2.48
N LYS A 124 23.56 -10.24 2.78
CA LYS A 124 24.26 -11.28 3.55
C LYS A 124 24.78 -10.75 4.88
N THR A 125 24.99 -11.67 5.80
CA THR A 125 25.60 -11.46 7.12
C THR A 125 26.52 -12.63 7.46
N SER A 126 27.26 -12.52 8.56
CA SER A 126 28.22 -13.51 9.03
C SER A 126 28.12 -13.69 10.55
N SER A 127 28.66 -14.79 11.05
CA SER A 127 28.82 -15.00 12.49
C SER A 127 29.97 -14.13 13.04
N PRO A 128 30.04 -13.90 14.36
CA PRO A 128 31.22 -13.30 14.97
C PRO A 128 32.49 -14.08 14.60
N ASN A 129 33.61 -13.37 14.47
CA ASN A 129 34.94 -13.94 14.15
C ASN A 129 35.05 -14.64 12.78
N SER A 130 34.16 -14.35 11.82
CA SER A 130 34.30 -14.84 10.44
C SER A 130 35.60 -14.37 9.80
N ILE A 131 36.21 -15.24 8.99
CA ILE A 131 37.57 -15.06 8.48
C ILE A 131 37.64 -14.94 6.96
N VAL A 132 36.62 -15.44 6.26
CA VAL A 132 36.58 -15.47 4.79
C VAL A 132 35.19 -15.12 4.26
N LEU A 133 35.14 -14.72 2.98
CA LEU A 133 33.90 -14.36 2.30
C LEU A 133 32.86 -15.49 2.26
N SER A 134 33.30 -16.76 2.24
CA SER A 134 32.39 -17.92 2.25
C SER A 134 31.62 -18.07 3.57
N ASP A 135 32.04 -17.39 4.63
CA ASP A 135 31.32 -17.35 5.91
C ASP A 135 30.11 -16.40 5.86
N CYS A 136 29.99 -15.59 4.80
CA CYS A 136 28.84 -14.73 4.58
C CYS A 136 27.65 -15.53 4.03
N PHE A 137 26.60 -15.66 4.85
CA PHE A 137 25.34 -16.32 4.52
C PHE A 137 24.20 -15.31 4.38
N CYS A 138 23.09 -15.70 3.76
CA CYS A 138 21.95 -14.81 3.57
C CYS A 138 21.29 -14.41 4.90
N ASN A 139 20.82 -13.17 4.97
CA ASN A 139 20.10 -12.65 6.13
C ASN A 139 18.90 -13.54 6.50
N ALA A 140 18.53 -13.51 7.78
CA ALA A 140 17.38 -14.23 8.31
C ALA A 140 16.13 -14.00 7.43
N GLY A 141 15.41 -15.07 7.10
CA GLY A 141 14.27 -15.00 6.17
C GLY A 141 14.63 -15.14 4.68
N THR A 142 15.92 -15.21 4.33
CA THR A 142 16.40 -15.41 2.96
C THR A 142 17.41 -16.54 2.86
N PHE A 143 17.53 -17.15 1.68
CA PHE A 143 18.48 -18.22 1.38
C PHE A 143 19.09 -18.03 -0.01
N GLN A 144 20.21 -18.71 -0.26
CA GLN A 144 20.79 -18.77 -1.59
C GLN A 144 20.46 -20.12 -2.23
N SER A 145 19.85 -20.08 -3.42
CA SER A 145 19.65 -21.28 -4.26
C SER A 145 20.83 -21.45 -5.21
N LEU A 146 21.10 -22.68 -5.65
CA LEU A 146 22.12 -22.98 -6.67
C LEU A 146 21.89 -22.23 -8.00
N LEU A 147 20.64 -21.80 -8.26
CA LEU A 147 20.23 -21.08 -9.46
C LEU A 147 20.29 -19.55 -9.31
N SER A 148 20.66 -19.02 -8.13
CA SER A 148 20.65 -17.58 -7.84
C SER A 148 21.93 -17.13 -7.14
N SER A 149 22.54 -16.06 -7.65
CA SER A 149 23.65 -15.36 -6.98
C SER A 149 23.17 -14.39 -5.89
N THR A 150 21.86 -14.11 -5.84
CA THR A 150 21.22 -13.22 -4.85
C THR A 150 20.41 -14.02 -3.83
N CYS A 151 20.30 -13.46 -2.62
CA CYS A 151 19.48 -14.02 -1.56
C CYS A 151 17.99 -13.89 -1.91
N ILE A 152 17.30 -15.02 -1.94
CA ILE A 152 15.86 -15.12 -2.24
C ILE A 152 15.09 -15.35 -0.95
N THR A 153 13.87 -14.81 -0.86
CA THR A 153 13.04 -14.93 0.34
C THR A 153 12.54 -16.35 0.53
N CYS A 154 12.47 -16.80 1.79
CA CYS A 154 11.76 -18.02 2.13
C CYS A 154 10.27 -17.83 1.84
N GLN A 155 9.66 -18.80 1.17
CA GLN A 155 8.22 -18.84 0.94
C GLN A 155 7.48 -19.29 2.21
N ALA A 156 6.21 -18.94 2.32
CA ALA A 156 5.37 -19.39 3.43
C ALA A 156 5.37 -20.93 3.58
N GLY A 157 5.33 -21.41 4.81
CA GLY A 157 5.51 -22.83 5.15
C GLY A 157 6.98 -23.30 5.24
N THR A 158 7.93 -22.44 4.88
CA THR A 158 9.37 -22.65 5.09
C THR A 158 9.99 -21.51 5.88
N PHE A 159 11.12 -21.78 6.55
CA PHE A 159 11.88 -20.77 7.27
C PHE A 159 13.36 -20.82 6.88
N CYS A 160 13.98 -19.66 6.90
CA CYS A 160 15.37 -19.47 6.49
C CYS A 160 16.20 -19.03 7.70
N SER A 161 17.03 -19.94 8.21
CA SER A 161 18.00 -19.65 9.26
C SER A 161 19.40 -19.90 8.73
N LEU A 162 20.34 -18.98 9.01
CA LEU A 162 21.74 -19.06 8.55
C LEU A 162 21.87 -19.32 7.04
N GLY A 163 21.01 -18.70 6.22
CA GLY A 163 21.01 -18.87 4.77
C GLY A 163 20.50 -20.22 4.25
N ARG A 164 19.92 -21.08 5.10
CA ARG A 164 19.37 -22.39 4.73
C ARG A 164 17.84 -22.42 4.83
N LYS A 165 17.18 -22.88 3.75
CA LYS A 165 15.74 -23.13 3.71
C LYS A 165 15.37 -24.46 4.37
N THR A 166 14.44 -24.43 5.31
CA THR A 166 13.92 -25.61 6.02
C THR A 166 12.39 -25.55 6.06
N GLU A 167 11.70 -26.67 5.90
CA GLU A 167 10.25 -26.71 6.05
C GLU A 167 9.85 -26.65 7.53
N CYS A 168 8.70 -26.03 7.82
CA CYS A 168 8.15 -26.11 9.17
C CYS A 168 7.75 -27.55 9.54
N PRO A 169 7.86 -27.96 10.81
CA PRO A 169 7.31 -29.23 11.27
C PRO A 169 5.77 -29.21 11.29
N ALA A 170 5.15 -30.39 11.33
CA ALA A 170 3.69 -30.50 11.48
C ALA A 170 3.23 -29.80 12.77
N GLY A 171 2.10 -29.09 12.70
CA GLY A 171 1.60 -28.29 13.83
C GLY A 171 2.31 -26.94 13.99
N SER A 172 3.13 -26.52 13.03
CA SER A 172 3.71 -25.18 12.98
C SER A 172 3.56 -24.54 11.60
N TYR A 173 3.59 -23.21 11.54
CA TYR A 173 3.46 -22.44 10.31
C TYR A 173 4.50 -21.32 10.21
N SER A 174 4.72 -20.80 9.02
CA SER A 174 5.55 -19.60 8.80
C SER A 174 5.02 -18.74 7.66
N SER A 175 5.15 -17.42 7.79
CA SER A 175 4.90 -16.47 6.71
C SER A 175 6.08 -16.41 5.73
N ALA A 176 5.88 -15.76 4.58
CA ALA A 176 7.00 -15.40 3.71
C ALA A 176 8.05 -14.61 4.50
N SER A 177 9.33 -14.81 4.16
CA SER A 177 10.49 -14.17 4.80
C SER A 177 10.72 -14.56 6.26
N SER A 178 10.12 -15.64 6.76
CA SER A 178 10.30 -16.03 8.16
C SER A 178 11.66 -16.70 8.41
N SER A 179 12.24 -16.41 9.57
CA SER A 179 13.48 -17.02 10.07
C SER A 179 13.25 -18.16 11.07
N ALA A 180 12.00 -18.37 11.50
CA ALA A 180 11.57 -19.46 12.38
C ALA A 180 10.12 -19.87 12.09
N CYS A 181 9.67 -21.00 12.64
CA CYS A 181 8.28 -21.42 12.59
C CYS A 181 7.55 -21.05 13.88
N THR A 182 6.27 -20.74 13.75
CA THR A 182 5.35 -20.46 14.86
C THR A 182 4.48 -21.69 15.08
N SER A 183 4.44 -22.22 16.31
CA SER A 183 3.55 -23.34 16.64
C SER A 183 2.09 -22.91 16.58
N CYS A 184 1.23 -23.79 16.06
CA CYS A 184 -0.22 -23.58 16.11
C CYS A 184 -0.71 -23.68 17.57
N PRO A 185 -1.67 -22.83 17.99
CA PRO A 185 -2.36 -23.01 19.26
C PRO A 185 -3.03 -24.40 19.34
N VAL A 186 -3.12 -24.97 20.54
CA VAL A 186 -3.74 -26.28 20.75
C VAL A 186 -5.15 -26.31 20.17
N GLY A 187 -5.43 -27.28 19.29
CA GLY A 187 -6.73 -27.46 18.65
C GLY A 187 -6.98 -26.55 17.44
N LYS A 188 -6.01 -25.75 16.99
CA LYS A 188 -6.09 -24.93 15.77
C LYS A 188 -5.11 -25.37 14.70
N HIS A 189 -5.52 -25.28 13.44
CA HIS A 189 -4.68 -25.54 12.27
C HIS A 189 -4.15 -24.22 11.69
N ALA A 190 -3.15 -24.30 10.80
CA ALA A 190 -2.57 -23.10 10.17
C ALA A 190 -3.63 -22.22 9.47
N CYS A 191 -4.73 -22.81 9.00
CA CYS A 191 -5.83 -22.09 8.33
C CYS A 191 -6.82 -21.38 9.27
N ASP A 192 -6.62 -21.41 10.58
CA ASP A 192 -7.47 -20.66 11.53
C ASP A 192 -7.00 -19.20 11.69
N MET A 193 -6.19 -18.70 10.76
CA MET A 193 -5.80 -17.30 10.70
C MET A 193 -7.06 -16.42 10.64
N VAL A 194 -7.05 -15.38 11.48
CA VAL A 194 -8.11 -14.38 11.56
C VAL A 194 -7.86 -13.31 10.51
N CYS A 195 -8.77 -13.17 9.55
CA CYS A 195 -8.73 -12.08 8.60
C CYS A 195 -9.61 -10.91 9.06
N PRO A 196 -9.12 -9.65 8.94
CA PRO A 196 -9.93 -8.48 9.29
C PRO A 196 -11.12 -8.33 8.33
N ALA A 197 -12.08 -7.49 8.73
CA ALA A 197 -13.20 -7.12 7.88
C ALA A 197 -12.71 -6.65 6.50
N GLY A 198 -13.47 -6.96 5.45
CA GLY A 198 -13.14 -6.65 4.06
C GLY A 198 -12.10 -7.55 3.40
N THR A 199 -11.64 -8.61 4.08
CA THR A 199 -10.67 -9.56 3.52
C THR A 199 -11.08 -11.02 3.73
N PHE A 200 -10.49 -11.91 2.93
CA PHE A 200 -10.63 -13.36 3.03
C PHE A 200 -9.27 -14.05 2.88
N LEU A 201 -9.17 -15.26 3.43
CA LEU A 201 -7.98 -16.08 3.48
C LEU A 201 -7.71 -16.74 2.12
N VAL A 202 -6.52 -16.49 1.57
CA VAL A 202 -5.99 -17.13 0.36
C VAL A 202 -4.68 -17.84 0.64
N GLY A 203 -4.39 -18.89 -0.13
CA GLY A 203 -3.10 -19.57 -0.08
C GLY A 203 -2.81 -20.31 1.24
N CYS A 204 -3.84 -20.59 2.06
CA CYS A 204 -3.66 -21.49 3.18
C CYS A 204 -3.57 -22.94 2.66
N ARG A 205 -2.43 -23.59 2.91
CA ARG A 205 -2.17 -25.00 2.60
C ARG A 205 -1.17 -25.53 3.60
N ASP A 206 -1.45 -26.71 4.17
CA ASP A 206 -0.59 -27.47 5.07
C ASP A 206 0.00 -26.65 6.24
N ARG A 207 1.18 -26.05 6.01
CA ARG A 207 2.01 -25.31 6.99
C ARG A 207 2.13 -23.82 6.65
N SER A 208 1.43 -23.35 5.62
CA SER A 208 1.27 -21.93 5.31
C SER A 208 0.01 -21.43 6.00
N PRO A 209 0.09 -20.36 6.81
CA PRO A 209 -1.10 -19.78 7.43
C PRO A 209 -2.02 -19.08 6.40
N GLY A 210 -1.57 -18.96 5.14
CA GLY A 210 -2.20 -18.13 4.12
C GLY A 210 -1.95 -16.64 4.34
N SER A 211 -2.60 -15.84 3.50
CA SER A 211 -2.59 -14.38 3.56
C SER A 211 -4.01 -13.87 3.39
N CYS A 212 -4.33 -12.69 3.95
CA CYS A 212 -5.63 -12.07 3.73
C CYS A 212 -5.61 -11.23 2.45
N SER A 213 -6.51 -11.54 1.52
CA SER A 213 -6.74 -10.79 0.28
C SER A 213 -8.00 -9.93 0.43
N PRO A 214 -8.05 -8.71 -0.13
CA PRO A 214 -9.27 -7.90 -0.15
C PRO A 214 -10.40 -8.62 -0.88
N CYS A 215 -11.64 -8.40 -0.44
CA CYS A 215 -12.82 -8.83 -1.20
C CYS A 215 -12.88 -8.10 -2.55
N ASP A 216 -13.26 -8.85 -3.59
CA ASP A 216 -13.53 -8.28 -4.92
C ASP A 216 -14.76 -7.37 -4.92
N VAL A 217 -14.93 -6.61 -6.01
CA VAL A 217 -16.12 -5.77 -6.24
C VAL A 217 -17.41 -6.61 -6.15
N ASN A 218 -18.44 -6.06 -5.52
CA ASN A 218 -19.71 -6.75 -5.23
C ASN A 218 -19.61 -7.90 -4.23
N PHE A 219 -18.51 -8.01 -3.48
CA PHE A 219 -18.38 -8.91 -2.33
C PHE A 219 -17.98 -8.15 -1.07
N PHE A 220 -18.43 -8.64 0.09
CA PHE A 220 -18.14 -8.02 1.37
C PHE A 220 -17.85 -9.04 2.49
N ALA A 221 -17.21 -8.54 3.54
CA ALA A 221 -16.92 -9.23 4.79
C ALA A 221 -17.04 -8.22 5.94
N SER A 222 -18.17 -8.21 6.65
CA SER A 222 -18.49 -7.16 7.65
C SER A 222 -17.81 -7.33 9.01
N ASP A 223 -17.31 -8.52 9.26
CA ASP A 223 -16.86 -8.97 10.58
C ASP A 223 -15.47 -9.60 10.48
N VAL A 224 -14.80 -9.71 11.63
CA VAL A 224 -13.49 -10.34 11.75
C VAL A 224 -13.71 -11.84 11.98
N ALA A 225 -13.21 -12.70 11.08
CA ALA A 225 -13.48 -14.14 11.13
C ALA A 225 -12.22 -14.99 10.89
N ALA A 226 -12.08 -16.07 11.66
CA ALA A 226 -11.05 -17.09 11.46
C ALA A 226 -11.42 -18.00 10.27
N GLY A 227 -10.45 -18.29 9.40
CA GLY A 227 -10.61 -19.28 8.33
C GLY A 227 -11.63 -18.91 7.25
N ARG A 228 -12.00 -17.62 7.12
CA ARG A 228 -12.90 -17.17 6.04
C ARG A 228 -12.23 -17.36 4.69
N THR A 229 -12.62 -18.35 3.90
CA THR A 229 -12.04 -18.63 2.57
C THR A 229 -12.73 -17.91 1.41
N SER A 230 -13.82 -17.18 1.68
CA SER A 230 -14.56 -16.42 0.66
C SER A 230 -15.33 -15.26 1.29
N CYS A 231 -15.51 -14.19 0.53
CA CYS A 231 -16.40 -13.09 0.89
C CYS A 231 -17.86 -13.39 0.49
N THR A 232 -18.81 -12.70 1.11
CA THR A 232 -20.24 -12.85 0.82
C THR A 232 -20.62 -11.96 -0.37
N ALA A 233 -21.36 -12.51 -1.35
CA ALA A 233 -21.81 -11.72 -2.50
C ALA A 233 -22.89 -10.70 -2.09
N CYS A 234 -22.78 -9.47 -2.57
CA CYS A 234 -23.80 -8.43 -2.39
C CYS A 234 -25.17 -8.85 -2.94
N SER A 235 -25.21 -9.74 -3.93
CA SER A 235 -26.43 -10.33 -4.50
C SER A 235 -27.26 -11.17 -3.51
N THR A 236 -26.67 -11.54 -2.37
CA THR A 236 -27.39 -12.21 -1.28
C THR A 236 -28.24 -11.22 -0.47
N LEU A 237 -27.93 -9.92 -0.51
CA LEU A 237 -28.76 -8.90 0.12
C LEU A 237 -29.99 -8.61 -0.72
N ARG A 238 -31.14 -8.60 -0.04
CA ARG A 238 -32.46 -8.36 -0.60
C ARG A 238 -33.03 -7.11 0.08
N CYS A 239 -33.23 -6.06 -0.71
CA CYS A 239 -33.89 -4.85 -0.21
C CYS A 239 -35.40 -4.98 -0.40
N GLU A 240 -36.16 -4.40 0.53
CA GLU A 240 -37.61 -4.31 0.42
C GLU A 240 -38.02 -3.49 -0.81
N ALA A 241 -39.27 -3.66 -1.26
CA ALA A 241 -39.84 -2.86 -2.34
C ALA A 241 -39.67 -1.36 -2.05
N GLY A 242 -39.31 -0.60 -3.07
CA GLY A 242 -39.04 0.84 -2.99
C GLY A 242 -37.67 1.24 -2.45
N LYS A 243 -36.75 0.30 -2.18
CA LYS A 243 -35.37 0.61 -1.76
C LYS A 243 -34.33 -0.12 -2.62
N PHE A 244 -33.24 0.51 -3.04
CA PHE A 244 -32.11 -0.14 -3.72
C PHE A 244 -30.92 -0.36 -2.77
N LEU A 245 -29.99 -1.24 -3.11
CA LEU A 245 -28.80 -1.50 -2.31
C LEU A 245 -27.69 -0.50 -2.69
N GLU A 246 -27.17 0.20 -1.69
CA GLU A 246 -26.11 1.19 -1.84
C GLU A 246 -24.92 0.86 -0.91
N GLY A 247 -23.69 1.06 -1.41
CA GLY A 247 -22.48 0.96 -0.59
C GLY A 247 -22.12 -0.45 -0.10
N CYS A 248 -22.51 -1.51 -0.84
CA CYS A 248 -22.06 -2.87 -0.56
C CYS A 248 -20.68 -3.14 -1.19
N GLY A 249 -19.73 -3.62 -0.39
CA GLY A 249 -18.38 -3.94 -0.83
C GLY A 249 -17.35 -3.83 0.30
N GLY A 250 -16.27 -4.61 0.21
CA GLY A 250 -15.18 -4.59 1.18
C GLY A 250 -15.68 -4.89 2.59
N VAL A 251 -15.57 -3.91 3.50
CA VAL A 251 -16.03 -4.06 4.91
C VAL A 251 -17.54 -3.91 5.09
N SER A 252 -18.26 -3.43 4.07
CA SER A 252 -19.66 -3.02 4.22
C SER A 252 -20.60 -3.99 3.52
N ARG A 253 -21.62 -4.46 4.26
CA ARG A 253 -22.78 -5.18 3.67
C ARG A 253 -23.68 -4.29 2.82
N GLY A 254 -23.44 -2.97 2.82
CA GLY A 254 -24.33 -1.99 2.21
C GLY A 254 -25.61 -1.74 2.99
N ALA A 255 -26.34 -0.72 2.57
CA ALA A 255 -27.62 -0.34 3.15
C ALA A 255 -28.69 -0.23 2.07
N CYS A 256 -29.94 -0.50 2.44
CA CYS A 256 -31.07 -0.33 1.54
C CYS A 256 -31.58 1.11 1.63
N THR A 257 -31.41 1.89 0.57
CA THR A 257 -31.79 3.29 0.50
C THR A 257 -33.05 3.48 -0.35
N PRO A 258 -33.98 4.39 0.02
CA PRO A 258 -35.21 4.62 -0.73
C PRO A 258 -34.94 5.06 -2.16
N CYS A 259 -35.79 4.62 -3.09
CA CYS A 259 -35.70 5.07 -4.47
C CYS A 259 -35.90 6.59 -4.58
N PRO A 260 -35.04 7.29 -5.34
CA PRO A 260 -35.21 8.72 -5.58
C PRO A 260 -36.50 9.02 -6.35
N PRO A 261 -37.03 10.26 -6.28
CA PRO A 261 -38.20 10.68 -7.03
C PRO A 261 -38.09 10.37 -8.53
N GLY A 262 -39.19 9.93 -9.15
CA GLY A 262 -39.20 9.51 -10.56
C GLY A 262 -38.64 8.10 -10.82
N THR A 263 -38.34 7.34 -9.76
CA THR A 263 -37.92 5.94 -9.86
C THR A 263 -38.68 5.04 -8.90
N TYR A 264 -38.68 3.73 -9.18
CA TYR A 264 -39.39 2.74 -8.39
C TYR A 264 -38.69 1.38 -8.36
N ALA A 265 -39.17 0.48 -7.49
CA ALA A 265 -38.91 -0.94 -7.52
C ALA A 265 -39.92 -1.77 -6.74
N GLU A 266 -40.52 -2.75 -7.40
CA GLU A 266 -41.65 -3.51 -6.85
C GLU A 266 -41.22 -4.79 -6.14
N ASP A 267 -40.08 -5.35 -6.54
CA ASP A 267 -39.63 -6.65 -6.07
C ASP A 267 -38.56 -6.53 -4.97
N THR A 268 -38.43 -7.58 -4.18
CA THR A 268 -37.37 -7.74 -3.17
C THR A 268 -36.04 -8.23 -3.74
N LYS A 269 -35.81 -8.05 -5.05
CA LYS A 269 -34.61 -8.56 -5.73
C LYS A 269 -33.37 -7.76 -5.37
N TYR A 270 -32.20 -8.37 -5.61
CA TYR A 270 -30.93 -7.64 -5.61
C TYR A 270 -30.95 -6.61 -6.73
N ARG A 271 -30.73 -5.35 -6.39
CA ARG A 271 -30.63 -4.25 -7.33
C ARG A 271 -29.84 -3.11 -6.73
N THR A 272 -28.92 -2.57 -7.52
CA THR A 272 -28.06 -1.43 -7.18
C THR A 272 -28.62 -0.12 -7.72
N GLU A 273 -29.77 -0.16 -8.39
CA GLU A 273 -30.46 0.99 -8.95
C GLU A 273 -31.99 0.78 -8.96
N CYS A 274 -32.72 1.87 -9.07
CA CYS A 274 -34.17 1.87 -9.23
C CYS A 274 -34.55 2.02 -10.71
N SER A 275 -35.69 1.47 -11.10
CA SER A 275 -36.21 1.60 -12.46
C SER A 275 -36.82 2.99 -12.66
N LEU A 276 -36.59 3.58 -13.83
CA LEU A 276 -37.17 4.89 -14.18
C LEU A 276 -38.68 4.76 -14.41
N CYS A 277 -39.46 5.71 -13.91
CA CYS A 277 -40.88 5.82 -14.20
C CYS A 277 -41.10 5.96 -15.73
N GLY A 278 -42.12 5.28 -16.26
CA GLY A 278 -42.43 5.27 -17.69
C GLY A 278 -41.53 4.35 -18.55
N SER A 279 -40.45 3.79 -18.02
CA SER A 279 -39.56 2.90 -18.79
C SER A 279 -40.16 1.51 -19.09
N GLN A 280 -41.14 1.08 -18.30
CA GLN A 280 -41.79 -0.24 -18.41
C GLN A 280 -43.32 -0.14 -18.49
N LEU A 281 -43.88 1.07 -18.40
CA LEU A 281 -45.31 1.33 -18.46
C LEU A 281 -45.54 2.57 -19.31
N ASN A 282 -45.95 2.36 -20.56
CA ASN A 282 -46.37 3.42 -21.47
C ASN A 282 -47.88 3.57 -21.38
N CYS A 283 -48.33 4.78 -21.06
CA CYS A 283 -49.76 5.06 -20.99
C CYS A 283 -50.30 5.35 -22.39
N PRO A 284 -51.39 4.68 -22.80
CA PRO A 284 -52.01 4.92 -24.10
C PRO A 284 -52.60 6.32 -24.19
N ALA A 285 -52.97 6.73 -25.40
CA ALA A 285 -53.60 8.02 -25.64
C ALA A 285 -54.81 8.25 -24.72
N GLY A 286 -54.90 9.46 -24.16
CA GLY A 286 -55.91 9.86 -23.20
C GLY A 286 -55.66 9.48 -21.75
N GLN A 287 -54.50 8.91 -21.44
CA GLN A 287 -54.08 8.60 -20.07
C GLN A 287 -52.73 9.26 -19.72
N GLN A 288 -52.48 9.43 -18.42
CA GLN A 288 -51.21 9.86 -17.84
C GLN A 288 -50.71 8.86 -16.80
N LEU A 289 -49.39 8.86 -16.58
CA LEU A 289 -48.79 8.06 -15.53
C LEU A 289 -49.00 8.73 -14.18
N VAL A 290 -49.63 8.03 -13.24
CA VAL A 290 -49.85 8.49 -11.86
C VAL A 290 -49.28 7.50 -10.86
N GLY A 291 -48.89 8.00 -9.68
CA GLY A 291 -48.51 7.16 -8.55
C GLY A 291 -47.22 6.35 -8.73
N CYS A 292 -46.37 6.67 -9.72
CA CYS A 292 -45.06 6.03 -9.86
C CYS A 292 -44.07 6.61 -8.85
N GLN A 293 -43.73 5.82 -7.84
CA GLN A 293 -42.75 6.15 -6.82
C GLN A 293 -42.47 4.93 -5.93
N LEU A 294 -41.30 4.87 -5.32
CA LEU A 294 -40.94 3.89 -4.30
C LEU A 294 -41.25 2.46 -4.76
N SER A 295 -42.26 1.80 -4.17
CA SER A 295 -42.61 0.41 -4.43
C SER A 295 -43.56 0.21 -5.61
N SER A 296 -43.94 1.25 -6.34
CA SER A 296 -44.96 1.19 -7.38
C SER A 296 -44.44 1.69 -8.73
N ARG A 297 -44.63 0.89 -9.80
CA ARG A 297 -44.38 1.33 -11.19
C ARG A 297 -45.33 2.42 -11.68
N GLY A 298 -46.35 2.75 -10.88
CA GLY A 298 -47.45 3.64 -11.25
C GLY A 298 -48.54 2.93 -12.05
N SER A 299 -49.61 3.66 -12.30
CA SER A 299 -50.73 3.23 -13.13
C SER A 299 -51.09 4.33 -14.13
N CYS A 300 -51.81 3.96 -15.17
CA CYS A 300 -52.31 4.90 -16.15
C CYS A 300 -53.72 5.32 -15.78
N ASP A 301 -53.89 6.61 -15.50
CA ASP A 301 -55.19 7.21 -15.20
C ASP A 301 -55.65 8.11 -16.34
N VAL A 302 -56.96 8.17 -16.54
CA VAL A 302 -57.59 9.00 -17.56
C VAL A 302 -57.26 10.47 -17.33
N CYS A 303 -56.98 11.20 -18.42
CA CYS A 303 -56.76 12.64 -18.32
C CYS A 303 -57.96 13.34 -17.69
N PRO A 304 -57.74 14.28 -16.75
CA PRO A 304 -58.81 15.07 -16.16
C PRO A 304 -59.52 15.91 -17.24
N ALA A 305 -60.74 16.34 -16.95
CA ALA A 305 -61.53 17.16 -17.87
C ALA A 305 -60.74 18.38 -18.37
N GLY A 306 -60.88 18.69 -19.67
CA GLY A 306 -60.13 19.77 -20.32
C GLY A 306 -58.66 19.45 -20.61
N HIS A 307 -58.24 18.18 -20.53
CA HIS A 307 -56.91 17.73 -20.92
C HIS A 307 -56.95 16.52 -21.86
N TYR A 308 -55.89 16.33 -22.64
CA TYR A 308 -55.71 15.22 -23.56
C TYR A 308 -54.28 14.66 -23.52
N SER A 309 -54.08 13.46 -24.02
CA SER A 309 -52.74 12.88 -24.24
C SER A 309 -52.74 12.08 -25.54
N LEU A 310 -51.68 12.19 -26.34
CA LEU A 310 -51.55 11.46 -27.60
C LEU A 310 -50.91 10.07 -27.43
N GLY A 311 -50.55 9.69 -26.20
CA GLY A 311 -49.94 8.39 -25.88
C GLY A 311 -48.41 8.37 -25.90
N ASP A 312 -47.78 9.40 -26.48
CA ASP A 312 -46.33 9.58 -26.48
C ASP A 312 -45.83 10.38 -25.26
N THR A 313 -46.75 11.02 -24.54
CA THR A 313 -46.49 11.87 -23.37
C THR A 313 -47.03 11.19 -22.11
N PHE A 314 -46.16 10.97 -21.11
CA PHE A 314 -46.55 10.45 -19.79
C PHE A 314 -47.41 11.45 -18.97
N SER A 315 -47.69 12.62 -19.52
CA SER A 315 -48.44 13.71 -18.90
C SER A 315 -49.59 14.17 -19.80
N CYS A 316 -50.68 14.58 -19.17
CA CYS A 316 -51.81 15.17 -19.87
C CYS A 316 -51.52 16.64 -20.23
N LEU A 317 -51.74 16.99 -21.49
CA LEU A 317 -51.62 18.34 -22.00
C LEU A 317 -52.98 19.05 -21.89
N PRO A 318 -53.01 20.33 -21.51
CA PRO A 318 -54.26 21.06 -21.40
C PRO A 318 -54.82 21.40 -22.78
N CYS A 319 -56.16 21.33 -22.91
CA CYS A 319 -56.87 21.63 -24.15
C CYS A 319 -56.63 23.06 -24.65
N VAL A 320 -56.20 24.00 -23.79
CA VAL A 320 -55.79 25.35 -24.21
C VAL A 320 -54.66 25.34 -25.24
N ASN A 321 -53.82 24.30 -25.26
CA ASN A 321 -52.66 24.25 -26.15
C ASN A 321 -53.04 24.16 -27.64
N LEU A 322 -54.26 23.73 -27.99
CA LEU A 322 -54.72 23.75 -29.38
C LEU A 322 -55.17 25.15 -29.82
N THR A 323 -54.28 26.04 -30.25
CA THR A 323 -54.68 27.38 -30.70
C THR A 323 -55.46 27.34 -32.02
N CYS A 324 -56.71 27.83 -32.02
CA CYS A 324 -57.53 27.96 -33.22
C CYS A 324 -57.41 29.35 -33.84
N SER A 325 -57.53 29.42 -35.16
CA SER A 325 -57.59 30.69 -35.91
C SER A 325 -58.86 31.50 -35.57
N PRO A 326 -58.88 32.82 -35.84
CA PRO A 326 -60.09 33.64 -35.66
C PRO A 326 -61.29 33.05 -36.41
N GLY A 327 -62.49 33.23 -35.84
CA GLY A 327 -63.73 32.70 -36.39
C GLY A 327 -63.95 31.20 -36.23
N ALA A 328 -63.08 30.51 -35.49
CA ALA A 328 -63.24 29.10 -35.14
C ALA A 328 -63.45 28.92 -33.62
N PHE A 329 -64.12 27.83 -33.26
CA PHE A 329 -64.26 27.33 -31.91
C PHE A 329 -63.60 25.95 -31.79
N ARG A 330 -63.24 25.56 -30.56
CA ARG A 330 -62.67 24.24 -30.27
C ARG A 330 -63.78 23.23 -30.08
N ASP A 331 -63.61 22.05 -30.66
CA ASP A 331 -64.55 20.95 -30.48
C ASP A 331 -63.80 19.63 -30.25
N GLY A 332 -64.41 18.74 -29.46
CA GLY A 332 -63.93 17.38 -29.26
C GLY A 332 -62.54 17.24 -28.62
N CYS A 333 -62.09 18.22 -27.82
CA CYS A 333 -60.85 18.07 -27.04
C CYS A 333 -61.11 17.25 -25.76
N GLY A 334 -60.30 16.23 -25.56
CA GLY A 334 -60.37 15.37 -24.38
C GLY A 334 -59.93 13.95 -24.67
N GLY A 335 -59.49 13.24 -23.62
CA GLY A 335 -59.01 11.87 -23.76
C GLY A 335 -57.86 11.80 -24.75
N SER A 336 -58.01 10.99 -25.80
CA SER A 336 -56.96 10.77 -26.82
C SER A 336 -56.88 11.84 -27.91
N SER A 337 -57.66 12.92 -27.81
CA SER A 337 -57.79 13.92 -28.87
C SER A 337 -57.42 15.32 -28.38
N ALA A 338 -56.54 15.99 -29.12
CA ALA A 338 -56.26 17.42 -28.96
C ALA A 338 -57.47 18.32 -29.24
N GLY A 339 -58.54 17.74 -29.83
CA GLY A 339 -59.66 18.47 -30.39
C GLY A 339 -59.38 18.94 -31.82
N SER A 340 -60.38 19.57 -32.41
CA SER A 340 -60.31 20.18 -33.73
C SER A 340 -60.88 21.59 -33.69
N CYS A 341 -60.43 22.43 -34.61
CA CYS A 341 -60.95 23.79 -34.76
C CYS A 341 -62.06 23.79 -35.81
N LEU A 342 -63.29 24.07 -35.40
CA LEU A 342 -64.45 24.16 -36.26
C LEU A 342 -64.85 25.63 -36.43
N THR A 343 -65.32 26.03 -37.60
CA THR A 343 -65.77 27.42 -37.84
C THR A 343 -67.08 27.71 -37.12
N CYS A 344 -67.26 28.92 -36.60
CA CYS A 344 -68.52 29.31 -35.98
C CYS A 344 -69.72 29.08 -36.94
N PRO A 345 -70.88 28.63 -36.42
CA PRO A 345 -72.07 28.40 -37.24
C PRO A 345 -72.54 29.67 -37.95
N ASN A 346 -73.30 29.50 -39.03
CA ASN A 346 -73.90 30.61 -39.77
C ASN A 346 -74.68 31.55 -38.84
N GLY A 347 -74.47 32.86 -39.01
CA GLY A 347 -75.09 33.88 -38.17
C GLY A 347 -74.38 34.12 -36.84
N LYS A 348 -73.21 33.51 -36.59
CA LYS A 348 -72.36 33.78 -35.42
C LYS A 348 -70.91 34.07 -35.84
N TYR A 349 -70.18 34.82 -35.01
CA TYR A 349 -68.78 35.20 -35.25
C TYR A 349 -67.95 35.16 -33.96
N THR A 350 -66.62 35.10 -34.10
CA THR A 350 -65.70 35.39 -32.99
C THR A 350 -64.45 36.14 -33.47
N PRO A 351 -64.12 37.30 -32.86
CA PRO A 351 -62.92 38.06 -33.22
C PRO A 351 -61.67 37.59 -32.48
N TYR A 352 -61.79 36.66 -31.52
CA TYR A 352 -60.67 36.23 -30.69
C TYR A 352 -59.63 35.46 -31.51
N ARG A 353 -58.36 35.87 -31.38
CA ARG A 353 -57.25 35.30 -32.18
C ARG A 353 -57.00 33.81 -31.93
N ASN A 354 -57.38 33.28 -30.78
CA ASN A 354 -57.20 31.88 -30.38
C ASN A 354 -58.50 31.05 -30.49
N GLY A 355 -59.51 31.60 -31.16
CA GLY A 355 -60.87 31.07 -31.19
C GLY A 355 -61.57 31.17 -29.83
N VAL A 356 -62.71 30.49 -29.72
CA VAL A 356 -63.50 30.34 -28.47
C VAL A 356 -63.58 28.87 -28.05
N TRP A 357 -63.98 28.58 -26.81
CA TRP A 357 -63.89 27.24 -26.23
C TRP A 357 -64.96 26.26 -26.68
N ASN A 358 -66.13 26.78 -27.02
CA ASN A 358 -67.27 26.00 -27.46
C ASN A 358 -68.10 26.82 -28.44
N GLN A 359 -69.06 26.17 -29.09
CA GLN A 359 -69.94 26.81 -30.06
C GLN A 359 -70.85 27.90 -29.45
N GLU A 360 -71.10 27.86 -28.14
CA GLU A 360 -71.97 28.81 -27.44
C GLU A 360 -71.32 30.17 -27.26
N GLU A 361 -69.99 30.19 -27.11
CA GLU A 361 -69.17 31.40 -27.04
C GLU A 361 -69.01 32.12 -28.41
N CYS A 362 -69.47 31.53 -29.51
CA CYS A 362 -69.61 32.26 -30.77
C CYS A 362 -70.76 33.28 -30.65
N SER A 363 -70.44 34.57 -30.74
CA SER A 363 -71.39 35.67 -30.61
C SER A 363 -72.34 35.74 -31.79
N PRO A 364 -73.65 35.97 -31.59
CA PRO A 364 -74.59 36.17 -32.70
C PRO A 364 -74.24 37.44 -33.48
N CYS A 365 -74.44 37.40 -34.80
CA CYS A 365 -74.36 38.57 -35.65
C CYS A 365 -75.33 39.65 -35.12
N PRO A 366 -74.88 40.91 -34.96
CA PRO A 366 -75.67 41.95 -34.32
C PRO A 366 -76.70 42.54 -35.30
N VAL A 367 -77.66 41.71 -35.74
CA VAL A 367 -78.71 42.10 -36.69
C VAL A 367 -79.68 43.13 -36.09
N ALA A 368 -79.89 43.07 -34.78
CA ALA A 368 -80.78 43.98 -34.06
C ALA A 368 -80.15 45.34 -33.74
N SER A 369 -78.84 45.52 -33.97
CA SER A 369 -78.17 46.82 -33.77
C SER A 369 -78.19 47.71 -35.01
N CYS A 370 -78.74 47.24 -36.13
CA CYS A 370 -78.91 48.06 -37.33
C CYS A 370 -80.18 48.91 -37.23
N GLY A 371 -80.12 50.17 -37.70
CA GLY A 371 -81.25 51.10 -37.66
C GLY A 371 -82.39 50.73 -38.61
N LEU A 372 -83.55 51.40 -38.44
CA LEU A 372 -84.66 51.33 -39.40
C LEU A 372 -84.14 51.70 -40.80
N GLN A 373 -84.30 50.79 -41.78
CA GLN A 373 -83.79 50.86 -43.16
C GLN A 373 -82.30 50.47 -43.39
N GLN A 374 -81.66 49.80 -42.44
CA GLN A 374 -80.33 49.21 -42.61
C GLN A 374 -80.38 47.68 -42.61
N PHE A 375 -79.50 47.05 -43.37
CA PHE A 375 -79.28 45.61 -43.33
C PHE A 375 -77.85 45.32 -42.87
N LEU A 376 -77.66 44.22 -42.13
CA LEU A 376 -76.34 43.77 -41.74
C LEU A 376 -75.62 43.16 -42.95
N SER A 377 -74.50 43.77 -43.35
CA SER A 377 -73.69 43.32 -44.50
C SER A 377 -72.33 42.83 -44.02
N GLY A 378 -71.89 41.69 -44.55
CA GLY A 378 -70.54 41.17 -44.28
C GLY A 378 -70.32 40.61 -42.88
N CYS A 379 -71.38 40.18 -42.17
CA CYS A 379 -71.17 39.33 -41.00
C CYS A 379 -70.60 37.99 -41.48
N LEU A 380 -69.34 37.74 -41.12
CA LEU A 380 -68.59 36.54 -41.46
C LEU A 380 -68.09 35.91 -40.18
N VAL A 381 -67.60 34.68 -40.23
CA VAL A 381 -67.14 33.95 -39.04
C VAL A 381 -66.11 34.72 -38.19
N GLN A 382 -65.33 35.64 -38.78
CA GLN A 382 -64.33 36.47 -38.10
C GLN A 382 -64.75 37.91 -37.79
N SER A 383 -65.92 38.34 -38.27
CA SER A 383 -66.32 39.76 -38.25
C SER A 383 -67.80 39.92 -37.92
N PRO A 384 -68.17 40.88 -37.04
CA PRO A 384 -69.57 41.19 -36.75
C PRO A 384 -70.33 41.71 -37.97
N GLY A 385 -69.64 42.06 -39.06
CA GLY A 385 -70.23 42.77 -40.18
C GLY A 385 -70.48 44.23 -39.86
N THR A 386 -71.00 44.96 -40.84
CA THR A 386 -71.35 46.37 -40.71
C THR A 386 -72.75 46.61 -41.23
N CYS A 387 -73.52 47.44 -40.51
CA CYS A 387 -74.83 47.87 -40.99
C CYS A 387 -74.65 48.76 -42.23
N ARG A 388 -75.34 48.43 -43.30
CA ARG A 388 -75.36 49.19 -44.55
C ARG A 388 -76.78 49.62 -44.86
N ASP A 389 -76.93 50.81 -45.42
CA ASP A 389 -78.23 51.33 -45.83
C ASP A 389 -78.78 50.54 -47.04
N LEU A 390 -80.10 50.33 -47.07
CA LEU A 390 -80.80 49.79 -48.22
C LEU A 390 -80.70 50.78 -49.38
N LYS A 391 -79.81 50.53 -50.35
CA LYS A 391 -79.79 51.28 -51.62
C LYS A 391 -80.89 50.73 -52.52
N CYS A 392 -81.91 51.53 -52.78
CA CYS A 392 -82.93 51.29 -53.81
C CYS A 392 -82.34 51.30 -55.23
#